data_AF-A0A9J6QYF4-F1
#
_entry.id   AF-A0A9J6QYF4-F1
#
_cell.length_a   1.000
_cell.length_b   1.000
_cell.length_c   1.000
_cell.angle_alpha   90.00
_cell.angle_beta   90.00
_cell.angle_gamma   90.00
#
_symmetry.space_group_name_H-M   'P 1'
#
loop_
_entity.id
_entity.type
_entity.pdbx_description
1 polymer ?
#
loop_
_entity_poly.entity_id
_entity_poly.type
_entity_poly.pdbx_seq_one_letter_code
_entity_poly.pdbx_strand_id
1 'polypeptide(L)'
;MYENNEFENENVKIETDEIVDKTSSCILEGSQDLASVKMAETVNKQEKYDLVSSLLAAAEFKNNEDLVKEVIIKRNGVYYFTVHIHPISDQEISFARKKATIRKKKESEFDASVFNSWLVYLATVDEDRELIWGNKELKSKHGLAANYESIDILLTAGEKADLTMLVYEISGMNDDQNTLEDPEEEAKNL
;
A
#
# COMPACT_ATOMS: atom_id res chain seq x y z
N MET A 1 5.19 58.91 -32.76
CA MET A 1 6.26 59.11 -33.76
C MET A 1 6.16 57.97 -34.75
N TYR A 2 5.58 58.27 -35.93
CA TYR A 2 5.45 57.49 -37.19
C TYR A 2 4.62 56.19 -37.12
N GLU A 3 3.32 56.18 -37.43
CA GLU A 3 2.60 56.25 -38.74
C GLU A 3 2.78 55.04 -39.69
N ASN A 4 1.66 54.30 -39.83
CA ASN A 4 1.00 53.78 -41.03
C ASN A 4 1.77 52.93 -42.06
N ASN A 5 1.26 51.71 -42.31
CA ASN A 5 0.62 51.38 -43.60
C ASN A 5 -0.11 50.02 -43.54
N GLU A 6 -1.42 50.07 -43.74
CA GLU A 6 -2.22 48.98 -44.31
C GLU A 6 -1.78 48.71 -45.74
N PHE A 7 -1.76 47.45 -46.17
CA PHE A 7 -2.15 47.08 -47.54
C PHE A 7 -2.63 45.62 -47.55
N GLU A 8 -3.88 45.47 -47.98
CA GLU A 8 -4.55 44.22 -48.33
C GLU A 8 -3.76 43.46 -49.41
N ASN A 9 -3.94 42.14 -49.49
CA ASN A 9 -4.20 41.48 -50.78
C ASN A 9 -4.72 40.05 -50.60
N GLU A 10 -5.89 39.84 -51.20
CA GLU A 10 -6.59 38.58 -51.38
C GLU A 10 -5.95 37.69 -52.47
N ASN A 11 -6.20 36.38 -52.31
CA ASN A 11 -6.46 35.36 -53.33
C ASN A 11 -5.54 35.23 -54.56
N VAL A 12 -4.78 34.13 -54.62
CA VAL A 12 -4.64 33.36 -55.87
C VAL A 12 -4.58 31.84 -55.55
N LYS A 13 -5.61 31.12 -55.99
CA LYS A 13 -5.61 29.66 -56.18
C LYS A 13 -4.66 29.31 -57.32
N ILE A 14 -3.88 28.24 -57.17
CA ILE A 14 -3.25 27.57 -58.31
C ILE A 14 -3.52 26.07 -58.20
N GLU A 15 -4.00 25.55 -59.31
CA GLU A 15 -4.45 24.19 -59.62
C GLU A 15 -3.37 23.11 -59.51
N THR A 16 -3.92 21.91 -59.46
CA THR A 16 -3.32 20.58 -59.59
C THR A 16 -2.50 20.42 -60.88
N ASP A 17 -1.55 19.48 -60.85
CA ASP A 17 -1.43 18.34 -61.78
C ASP A 17 -0.08 17.66 -61.52
N GLU A 18 -0.09 16.42 -61.05
CA GLU A 18 0.14 15.20 -61.87
C GLU A 18 1.64 14.82 -61.77
N ILE A 19 2.04 13.61 -61.35
CA ILE A 19 2.23 12.47 -62.25
C ILE A 19 2.75 11.27 -61.41
N VAL A 20 2.01 10.15 -61.48
CA VAL A 20 2.44 8.77 -61.86
C VAL A 20 3.59 8.13 -61.05
N ASP A 21 3.44 6.94 -60.45
CA ASP A 21 3.45 5.62 -61.12
C ASP A 21 2.94 4.57 -60.11
N LYS A 22 1.73 4.03 -60.25
CA LYS A 22 1.35 2.80 -60.97
C LYS A 22 1.99 1.50 -60.49
N THR A 23 1.06 0.56 -60.28
CA THR A 23 1.17 -0.89 -60.49
C THR A 23 2.00 -1.66 -59.46
N SER A 24 1.55 -2.77 -58.90
CA SER A 24 0.43 -3.68 -59.22
C SER A 24 0.31 -4.62 -58.01
N SER A 25 -0.91 -4.83 -57.48
CA SER A 25 -1.68 -6.06 -57.66
C SER A 25 -0.99 -7.33 -57.13
N CYS A 26 -1.55 -7.93 -56.07
CA CYS A 26 -2.31 -9.19 -56.18
C CYS A 26 -2.94 -9.56 -54.81
N ILE A 27 -4.23 -9.89 -54.88
CA ILE A 27 -5.14 -10.38 -53.83
C ILE A 27 -4.71 -11.84 -53.48
N LEU A 28 -4.86 -12.34 -52.24
CA LEU A 28 -5.95 -13.25 -51.81
C LEU A 28 -5.84 -13.61 -50.30
N GLU A 29 -6.99 -13.43 -49.66
CA GLU A 29 -7.56 -13.97 -48.41
C GLU A 29 -6.76 -14.94 -47.53
N GLY A 30 -6.73 -14.64 -46.22
CA GLY A 30 -6.40 -15.57 -45.15
C GLY A 30 -6.71 -14.96 -43.78
N SER A 31 -7.78 -15.43 -43.15
CA SER A 31 -8.23 -15.09 -41.79
C SER A 31 -7.14 -15.25 -40.73
N GLN A 32 -6.92 -14.23 -39.89
CA GLN A 32 -6.21 -14.19 -38.59
C GLN A 32 -6.07 -12.69 -38.22
N ASP A 33 -6.44 -12.11 -37.07
CA ASP A 33 -6.85 -12.59 -35.76
C ASP A 33 -7.67 -11.48 -35.06
N LEU A 34 -8.96 -11.74 -34.79
CA LEU A 34 -9.83 -10.94 -33.91
C LEU A 34 -9.44 -11.05 -32.42
N ALA A 35 -8.34 -11.74 -32.10
CA ALA A 35 -7.78 -11.90 -30.76
C ALA A 35 -6.81 -10.76 -30.36
N SER A 36 -6.32 -9.97 -31.32
CA SER A 36 -5.39 -8.86 -31.02
C SER A 36 -6.07 -7.59 -30.50
N VAL A 37 -7.41 -7.53 -30.53
CA VAL A 37 -8.20 -6.38 -30.06
C VAL A 37 -8.64 -6.54 -28.59
N LYS A 38 -8.66 -7.77 -28.04
CA LYS A 38 -9.13 -8.01 -26.65
C LYS A 38 -8.04 -7.88 -25.57
N MET A 39 -6.76 -7.84 -25.95
CA MET A 39 -5.66 -7.46 -25.04
C MET A 39 -5.39 -5.94 -25.02
N ALA A 40 -6.25 -5.15 -25.65
CA ALA A 40 -6.20 -3.69 -25.63
C ALA A 40 -7.35 -3.07 -24.79
N GLU A 41 -8.23 -3.87 -24.21
CA GLU A 41 -9.50 -3.41 -23.63
C GLU A 41 -9.60 -3.56 -22.10
N THR A 42 -8.46 -3.54 -21.39
CA THR A 42 -8.42 -3.23 -19.94
C THR A 42 -7.37 -2.16 -19.61
N VAL A 43 -7.02 -1.34 -20.60
CA VAL A 43 -6.19 -0.14 -20.40
C VAL A 43 -6.85 1.00 -21.17
N ASN A 44 -8.05 1.42 -20.77
CA ASN A 44 -8.54 2.72 -21.20
C ASN A 44 -9.53 3.35 -20.22
N LYS A 45 -8.98 3.82 -19.09
CA LYS A 45 -9.36 5.10 -18.49
C LYS A 45 -8.24 5.61 -17.57
N GLN A 46 -7.00 5.63 -18.06
CA GLN A 46 -5.97 6.46 -17.44
C GLN A 46 -6.27 7.92 -17.80
N GLU A 47 -6.88 8.65 -16.87
CA GLU A 47 -6.30 9.95 -16.52
C GLU A 47 -4.79 9.71 -16.37
N LYS A 48 -3.98 10.50 -17.07
CA LYS A 48 -2.52 10.38 -17.15
C LYS A 48 -1.94 9.97 -15.78
N TYR A 49 -1.68 8.67 -15.60
CA TYR A 49 -1.19 8.11 -14.36
C TYR A 49 0.15 8.77 -14.06
N ASP A 50 0.17 9.61 -13.05
CA ASP A 50 1.42 10.18 -12.57
C ASP A 50 2.07 9.12 -11.68
N LEU A 51 2.96 8.35 -12.31
CA LEU A 51 3.72 7.29 -11.66
C LEU A 51 4.45 7.82 -10.43
N VAL A 52 4.99 9.04 -10.48
CA VAL A 52 5.77 9.57 -9.36
C VAL A 52 4.88 9.81 -8.15
N SER A 53 3.75 10.51 -8.31
CA SER A 53 2.81 10.72 -7.19
C SER A 53 2.26 9.41 -6.65
N SER A 54 1.99 8.43 -7.51
CA SER A 54 1.51 7.12 -7.09
C SER A 54 2.55 6.34 -6.29
N LEU A 55 3.82 6.38 -6.71
CA LEU A 55 4.92 5.75 -5.97
C LEU A 55 5.15 6.43 -4.60
N LEU A 56 5.05 7.76 -4.55
CA LEU A 56 5.18 8.52 -3.31
C LEU A 56 4.03 8.18 -2.34
N ALA A 57 2.79 8.18 -2.82
CA ALA A 57 1.63 7.80 -2.02
C ALA A 57 1.74 6.36 -1.49
N ALA A 58 2.22 5.42 -2.30
CA ALA A 58 2.45 4.03 -1.87
C ALA A 58 3.53 3.92 -0.78
N ALA A 59 4.59 4.73 -0.85
CA ALA A 59 5.65 4.75 0.16
C ALA A 59 5.16 5.30 1.52
N GLU A 60 4.08 6.07 1.53
CA GLU A 60 3.47 6.68 2.71
C GLU A 60 2.33 5.84 3.32
N PHE A 61 2.28 4.53 3.03
CA PHE A 61 1.20 3.64 3.49
C PHE A 61 0.92 3.70 5.01
N LYS A 62 1.90 4.07 5.85
CA LYS A 62 1.71 4.23 7.30
C LYS A 62 0.95 5.49 7.69
N ASN A 63 1.09 6.54 6.89
CA ASN A 63 0.44 7.83 7.11
C ASN A 63 -0.91 7.91 6.39
N ASN A 64 -1.28 6.86 5.64
CA ASN A 64 -2.55 6.78 4.97
C ASN A 64 -3.66 6.45 5.99
N GLU A 65 -4.49 7.45 6.29
CA GLU A 65 -5.61 7.35 7.22
C GLU A 65 -6.58 6.19 6.90
N ASP A 66 -6.75 5.83 5.62
CA ASP A 66 -7.64 4.72 5.20
C ASP A 66 -7.13 3.35 5.67
N LEU A 67 -5.81 3.23 5.84
CA LEU A 67 -5.14 2.01 6.28
C LEU A 67 -4.98 1.94 7.80
N VAL A 68 -5.20 3.05 8.51
CA VAL A 68 -5.17 3.12 9.96
C VAL A 68 -6.49 2.59 10.54
N LYS A 69 -6.41 1.70 11.53
CA LYS A 69 -7.56 1.15 12.24
C LYS A 69 -7.61 1.62 13.68
N GLU A 70 -8.75 2.16 14.07
CA GLU A 70 -9.05 2.51 15.45
C GLU A 70 -9.46 1.26 16.25
N VAL A 71 -8.82 1.03 17.40
CA VAL A 71 -9.13 -0.07 18.31
C VAL A 71 -9.42 0.46 19.70
N ILE A 72 -10.61 0.14 20.20
CA ILE A 72 -11.09 0.60 21.50
C ILE A 72 -10.88 -0.50 22.54
N ILE A 73 -10.10 -0.21 23.59
CA ILE A 73 -9.91 -1.12 24.73
C ILE A 73 -11.04 -0.88 25.75
N LYS A 74 -11.96 -1.86 25.83
CA LYS A 74 -13.12 -1.87 26.74
C LYS A 74 -13.20 -3.19 27.49
N ARG A 75 -13.46 -3.15 28.79
CA ARG A 75 -13.66 -4.35 29.62
C ARG A 75 -14.92 -4.21 30.44
N ASN A 76 -15.82 -5.19 30.38
CA ASN A 76 -17.10 -5.18 31.10
C ASN A 76 -17.90 -3.88 30.87
N GLY A 77 -17.86 -3.33 29.66
CA GLY A 77 -18.52 -2.07 29.30
C GLY A 77 -17.79 -0.79 29.74
N VAL A 78 -16.68 -0.89 30.46
CA VAL A 78 -15.85 0.26 30.86
C VAL A 78 -14.82 0.55 29.78
N TYR A 79 -14.80 1.79 29.30
CA TYR A 79 -13.78 2.30 28.38
C TYR A 79 -12.49 2.63 29.12
N TYR A 80 -11.35 2.23 28.54
CA TYR A 80 -10.03 2.55 29.08
C TYR A 80 -9.29 3.55 28.18
N PHE A 81 -9.00 3.15 26.94
CA PHE A 81 -8.32 3.98 25.95
C PHE A 81 -8.56 3.43 24.55
N THR A 82 -8.20 4.23 23.55
CA THR A 82 -8.23 3.88 22.12
C THR A 82 -6.81 3.95 21.58
N VAL A 83 -6.48 3.06 20.64
CA VAL A 83 -5.20 3.07 19.90
C VAL A 83 -5.47 3.02 18.40
N HIS A 84 -4.63 3.67 17.62
CA HIS A 84 -4.68 3.66 16.16
C HIS A 84 -3.52 2.85 15.61
N ILE A 85 -3.83 1.85 14.80
CA ILE A 85 -2.88 0.86 14.29
C ILE A 85 -2.76 1.01 12.77
N HIS A 86 -1.54 1.27 12.29
CA HIS A 86 -1.19 1.32 10.88
C HIS A 86 -0.49 0.02 10.44
N PRO A 87 -0.46 -0.30 9.13
CA PRO A 87 0.29 -1.45 8.61
C PRO A 87 1.79 -1.32 8.87
N ILE A 88 2.49 -2.45 8.98
CA ILE A 88 3.94 -2.48 9.22
C ILE A 88 4.70 -3.01 8.00
N SER A 89 5.97 -2.61 7.91
CA SER A 89 6.92 -3.13 6.92
C SER A 89 7.65 -4.38 7.40
N ASP A 90 8.19 -5.15 6.47
CA ASP A 90 9.10 -6.27 6.77
C ASP A 90 10.30 -5.86 7.64
N GLN A 91 10.80 -4.64 7.46
CA GLN A 91 11.91 -4.12 8.26
C GLN A 91 11.54 -3.97 9.74
N GLU A 92 10.31 -3.58 10.04
CA GLU A 92 9.81 -3.48 11.41
C GLU A 92 9.59 -4.85 12.03
N ILE A 93 9.08 -5.81 11.27
CA ILE A 93 8.97 -7.22 11.72
C ILE A 93 10.35 -7.76 12.06
N SER A 94 11.33 -7.55 11.18
CA SER A 94 12.71 -7.96 11.40
C SER A 94 13.33 -7.29 12.63
N PHE A 95 13.05 -5.99 12.83
CA PHE A 95 13.46 -5.25 14.00
C PHE A 95 12.85 -5.81 15.29
N ALA A 96 11.53 -6.04 15.31
CA ALA A 96 10.82 -6.64 16.44
C ALA A 96 11.40 -8.02 16.78
N ARG A 97 11.63 -8.87 15.77
CA ARG A 97 12.24 -10.20 15.93
C ARG A 97 13.63 -10.11 16.53
N LYS A 98 14.45 -9.16 16.07
CA LYS A 98 15.79 -8.92 16.61
C LYS A 98 15.74 -8.47 18.07
N LYS A 99 14.80 -7.59 18.44
CA LYS A 99 14.61 -7.14 19.82
C LYS A 99 14.13 -8.25 20.75
N ALA A 100 13.32 -9.16 20.24
CA ALA A 100 12.80 -10.32 20.96
C ALA A 100 13.75 -11.52 21.00
N THR A 101 14.90 -11.46 20.34
CA THR A 101 15.88 -12.57 20.32
C THR A 101 17.13 -12.22 21.11
N ILE A 102 17.38 -12.94 22.20
CA ILE A 102 18.63 -12.86 22.95
C ILE A 102 19.63 -13.84 22.36
N ARG A 103 20.73 -13.33 21.80
CA ARG A 103 21.82 -14.16 21.24
C ARG A 103 22.92 -14.36 22.29
N LYS A 104 23.10 -15.61 22.73
CA LYS A 104 24.25 -16.04 23.54
C LYS A 104 25.26 -16.76 22.64
N LYS A 105 26.49 -16.97 23.12
CA LYS A 105 27.61 -17.53 22.31
C LYS A 105 27.31 -18.88 21.64
N LYS A 106 26.35 -19.67 22.13
CA LYS A 106 26.02 -21.00 21.61
C LYS A 106 24.54 -21.21 21.29
N GLU A 107 23.66 -20.33 21.75
CA GLU A 107 22.20 -20.50 21.66
C GLU A 107 21.51 -19.15 21.50
N SER A 108 20.40 -19.14 20.77
CA SER A 108 19.50 -18.00 20.65
C SER A 108 18.16 -18.34 21.30
N GLU A 109 17.68 -17.42 22.13
CA GLU A 109 16.41 -17.54 22.83
C GLU A 109 15.45 -16.47 22.27
N PHE A 110 14.30 -16.91 21.76
CA PHE A 110 13.27 -16.03 21.19
C PHE A 110 12.08 -15.92 22.14
N ASP A 111 11.71 -14.70 22.49
CA ASP A 111 10.55 -14.40 23.32
C ASP A 111 9.39 -13.89 22.45
N ALA A 112 8.40 -14.76 22.24
CA ALA A 112 7.21 -14.43 21.46
C ALA A 112 6.36 -13.32 22.11
N SER A 113 6.36 -13.22 23.44
CA SER A 113 5.59 -12.19 24.15
C SER A 113 6.19 -10.81 23.90
N VAL A 114 7.52 -10.69 24.02
CA VAL A 114 8.26 -9.46 23.72
C VAL A 114 8.14 -9.10 22.24
N PHE A 115 8.20 -10.10 21.35
CA PHE A 115 8.00 -9.88 19.91
C PHE A 115 6.64 -9.24 19.61
N ASN A 116 5.56 -9.78 20.17
CA ASN A 116 4.20 -9.25 19.97
C ASN A 116 4.05 -7.84 20.56
N SER A 117 4.64 -7.57 21.73
CA SER A 117 4.65 -6.22 22.30
C SER A 117 5.40 -5.23 21.39
N TRP A 118 6.51 -5.64 20.76
CA TRP A 118 7.18 -4.81 19.76
C TRP A 118 6.36 -4.60 18.49
N LEU A 119 5.67 -5.63 18.00
CA LEU A 119 4.81 -5.49 16.82
C LEU A 119 3.69 -4.47 17.05
N VAL A 120 2.95 -4.62 18.15
CA VAL A 120 1.88 -3.68 18.50
C VAL A 120 2.44 -2.27 18.69
N TYR A 121 3.59 -2.13 19.37
CA TYR A 121 4.24 -0.83 19.53
C TYR A 121 4.56 -0.19 18.18
N LEU A 122 5.23 -0.90 17.27
CA LEU A 122 5.65 -0.42 15.95
C LEU A 122 4.51 -0.25 14.94
N ALA A 123 3.33 -0.81 15.23
CA ALA A 123 2.15 -0.60 14.42
C ALA A 123 1.25 0.52 14.96
N THR A 124 1.43 0.92 16.22
CA THR A 124 0.67 2.04 16.79
C THR A 124 1.16 3.36 16.18
N VAL A 125 0.29 4.32 15.87
CA VAL A 125 0.70 5.67 15.43
C VAL A 125 1.57 6.38 16.47
N ASP A 126 2.44 7.28 16.03
CA ASP A 126 3.45 7.91 16.91
C ASP A 126 2.82 8.70 18.06
N GLU A 127 1.70 9.38 17.81
CA GLU A 127 0.95 10.13 18.83
C GLU A 127 0.50 9.23 19.98
N ASP A 128 -0.10 8.08 19.66
CA ASP A 128 -0.57 7.11 20.65
C ASP A 128 0.59 6.38 21.33
N ARG A 129 1.71 6.15 20.62
CA ARG A 129 2.94 5.60 21.22
C ARG A 129 3.44 6.49 22.35
N GLU A 130 3.47 7.81 22.15
CA GLU A 130 3.94 8.74 23.17
C GLU A 130 2.94 8.89 24.31
N LEU A 131 1.66 9.06 23.97
CA LEU A 131 0.60 9.35 24.95
C LEU A 131 0.28 8.14 25.84
N ILE A 132 0.22 6.95 25.26
CA ILE A 132 -0.27 5.73 25.91
C ILE A 132 0.91 4.86 26.34
N TRP A 133 1.71 4.36 25.39
CA TRP A 133 2.80 3.42 25.68
C TRP A 133 4.00 4.10 26.35
N GLY A 134 4.26 5.36 26.00
CA GLY A 134 5.33 6.19 26.53
C GLY A 134 4.97 7.01 27.76
N ASN A 135 3.77 6.83 28.31
CA ASN A 135 3.27 7.63 29.43
C ASN A 135 4.23 7.61 30.63
N LYS A 136 4.77 8.78 30.99
CA LYS A 136 5.82 8.90 32.02
C LYS A 136 5.35 8.46 33.42
N GLU A 137 4.09 8.77 33.77
CA GLU A 137 3.53 8.39 35.06
C GLU A 137 3.35 6.87 35.17
N LEU A 138 2.82 6.26 34.11
CA LEU A 138 2.67 4.80 34.01
C LEU A 138 4.03 4.11 34.15
N LYS A 139 5.02 4.56 33.37
CA LYS A 139 6.38 3.98 33.40
C LYS A 139 7.02 4.11 34.78
N SER A 140 6.93 5.28 35.41
CA SER A 140 7.49 5.50 36.75
C SER A 140 6.79 4.64 37.80
N LYS A 141 5.47 4.47 37.71
CA LYS A 141 4.67 3.69 38.66
C LYS A 141 4.94 2.18 38.56
N HIS A 142 5.20 1.68 37.36
CA HIS A 142 5.40 0.25 37.10
C HIS A 142 6.86 -0.15 36.87
N GLY A 143 7.80 0.80 36.92
CA GLY A 143 9.24 0.53 36.77
C GLY A 143 9.64 0.11 35.36
N LEU A 144 8.95 0.62 34.33
CA LEU A 144 9.17 0.24 32.94
C LEU A 144 10.38 0.98 32.35
N ALA A 145 11.31 0.23 31.77
CA ALA A 145 12.49 0.76 31.12
C ALA A 145 12.17 1.27 29.71
N ALA A 146 11.34 0.53 28.97
CA ALA A 146 11.01 0.83 27.59
C ALA A 146 9.50 1.02 27.39
N ASN A 147 9.13 1.78 26.35
CA ASN A 147 7.72 2.12 26.11
C ASN A 147 6.88 0.89 25.70
N TYR A 148 7.46 -0.04 24.93
CA TYR A 148 6.74 -1.26 24.51
C TYR A 148 6.33 -2.15 25.71
N GLU A 149 7.02 -2.06 26.85
CA GLU A 149 6.71 -2.83 28.05
C GLU A 149 5.35 -2.42 28.66
N SER A 150 4.88 -1.21 28.37
CA SER A 150 3.55 -0.74 28.78
C SER A 150 2.43 -1.63 28.21
N ILE A 151 2.65 -2.24 27.05
CA ILE A 151 1.67 -3.11 26.39
C ILE A 151 1.39 -4.35 27.24
N ASP A 152 2.44 -4.94 27.83
CA ASP A 152 2.32 -6.15 28.67
C ASP A 152 1.61 -5.91 30.00
N ILE A 153 1.56 -4.66 30.48
CA ILE A 153 0.84 -4.33 31.72
C ILE A 153 -0.55 -3.75 31.47
N LEU A 154 -0.76 -3.09 30.32
CA LEU A 154 -2.02 -2.43 30.00
C LEU A 154 -3.01 -3.38 29.33
N LEU A 155 -2.55 -4.34 28.53
CA LEU A 155 -3.39 -5.27 27.81
C LEU A 155 -3.46 -6.64 28.50
N THR A 156 -4.62 -7.26 28.41
CA THR A 156 -4.77 -8.70 28.65
C THR A 156 -4.09 -9.48 27.52
N ALA A 157 -3.77 -10.74 27.77
CA ALA A 157 -3.19 -11.62 26.74
C ALA A 157 -4.08 -11.71 25.48
N GLY A 158 -5.41 -11.73 25.64
CA GLY A 158 -6.36 -11.73 24.54
C GLY A 158 -6.31 -10.44 23.72
N GLU A 159 -6.42 -9.28 24.37
CA GLU A 159 -6.36 -7.98 23.68
C GLU A 159 -5.01 -7.78 22.94
N LYS A 160 -3.90 -8.26 23.51
CA LYS A 160 -2.60 -8.22 22.81
C LYS A 160 -2.58 -9.15 21.59
N ALA A 161 -3.17 -10.34 21.70
CA ALA A 161 -3.29 -11.27 20.58
C ALA A 161 -4.15 -10.67 19.46
N ASP A 162 -5.29 -10.08 19.80
CA ASP A 162 -6.21 -9.43 18.85
C ASP A 162 -5.53 -8.27 18.12
N LEU A 163 -4.81 -7.39 18.84
CA LEU A 163 -4.01 -6.33 18.20
C LEU A 163 -2.91 -6.91 17.31
N THR A 164 -2.22 -7.96 17.73
CA THR A 164 -1.17 -8.59 16.92
C THR A 164 -1.74 -9.19 15.63
N MET A 165 -2.90 -9.84 15.70
CA MET A 165 -3.63 -10.35 14.53
C MET A 165 -4.06 -9.21 13.61
N LEU A 166 -4.60 -8.13 14.16
CA LEU A 166 -4.98 -6.95 13.38
C LEU A 166 -3.77 -6.39 12.62
N VAL A 167 -2.58 -6.32 13.24
CA VAL A 167 -1.36 -5.89 12.57
C VAL A 167 -1.04 -6.77 11.37
N TYR A 168 -1.15 -8.10 11.49
CA TYR A 168 -0.94 -8.99 10.35
C TYR A 168 -1.98 -8.77 9.25
N GLU A 169 -3.25 -8.61 9.63
CA GLU A 169 -4.36 -8.40 8.70
C GLU A 169 -4.17 -7.15 7.85
N ILE A 170 -4.00 -6.00 8.49
CA ILE A 170 -3.90 -4.73 7.77
C ILE A 170 -2.59 -4.59 6.99
N SER A 171 -1.60 -5.42 7.32
CA SER A 171 -0.33 -5.51 6.59
C SER A 171 -0.35 -6.54 5.46
N GLY A 172 -1.49 -7.18 5.18
CA GLY A 172 -1.64 -8.14 4.09
C GLY A 172 -0.97 -9.49 4.33
N MET A 173 -0.76 -9.87 5.61
CA MET A 173 -0.09 -11.11 6.01
C MET A 173 -1.06 -12.20 6.49
N ASN A 174 -2.35 -12.09 6.16
CA ASN A 174 -3.32 -13.15 6.46
C ASN A 174 -3.25 -14.26 5.43
N ASP A 175 -3.39 -15.50 5.89
CA ASP A 175 -3.27 -16.73 5.09
C ASP A 175 -4.28 -16.84 3.93
N ASP A 176 -5.30 -15.98 3.89
CA ASP A 176 -6.40 -16.02 2.91
C ASP A 176 -6.05 -15.37 1.55
N GLN A 177 -4.92 -14.66 1.44
CA GLN A 177 -4.53 -13.93 0.21
C GLN A 177 -3.80 -14.78 -0.85
N ASN A 178 -3.76 -16.12 -0.69
CA ASN A 178 -3.14 -17.01 -1.68
C ASN A 178 -4.12 -17.64 -2.68
N THR A 179 -5.35 -17.11 -2.77
CA THR A 179 -6.28 -17.49 -3.84
C THR A 179 -6.10 -16.53 -5.02
N LEU A 180 -4.94 -16.61 -5.68
CA LEU A 180 -4.90 -16.28 -7.10
C LEU A 180 -5.77 -17.36 -7.76
N GLU A 181 -7.07 -17.10 -7.89
CA GLU A 181 -7.94 -17.89 -8.76
C GLU A 181 -7.32 -17.81 -10.15
N ASP A 182 -6.67 -18.90 -10.57
CA ASP A 182 -6.05 -19.03 -11.87
C ASP A 182 -7.13 -18.71 -12.93
N PRO A 183 -6.99 -17.66 -13.75
CA PRO A 183 -8.00 -17.30 -14.75
C PRO A 183 -8.12 -18.34 -15.88
N GLU A 184 -7.41 -19.47 -15.82
CA GLU A 184 -7.43 -20.54 -16.82
C GLU A 184 -8.46 -21.65 -16.56
N GLU A 185 -9.18 -21.67 -15.42
CA GLU A 185 -10.18 -22.71 -15.12
C GLU A 185 -11.57 -22.48 -15.77
N GLU A 186 -11.90 -21.27 -16.24
CA GLU A 186 -13.20 -21.03 -16.91
C GLU A 186 -13.24 -21.52 -18.38
N ALA A 187 -12.09 -21.80 -19.00
CA ALA A 187 -12.02 -22.21 -20.41
C ALA A 187 -12.33 -23.70 -20.66
N LYS A 188 -12.62 -24.50 -19.62
CA LYS A 188 -12.94 -25.93 -19.74
C LYS A 188 -14.42 -26.28 -19.55
N ASN A 189 -15.27 -25.31 -19.23
CA ASN A 189 -16.71 -25.52 -18.99
C ASN A 189 -17.62 -24.81 -20.00
N LEU A 190 -17.11 -24.44 -21.18
CA LEU A 190 -17.90 -23.93 -22.32
C LEU A 190 -17.79 -24.86 -23.53
#